data_AF-A0AA51XTV6-F1
#
_entry.id   AF-A0AA51XTV6-F1
#
_cell.length_a   1.000
_cell.length_b   1.000
_cell.length_c   1.000
_cell.angle_alpha   90.00
_cell.angle_beta   90.00
_cell.angle_gamma   90.00
#
_symmetry.space_group_name_H-M   'P 1'
#
loop_
_entity.id
_entity.type
_entity.pdbx_description
1 polymer ?
#
loop_
_entity_poly.entity_id
_entity_poly.type
_entity_poly.pdbx_seq_one_letter_code
_entity_poly.pdbx_strand_id
1 'polypeptide(L)'
;MNYRKAQIISLHFCRHYSFLLERINRNPLNRKFLLENRNIAFFSDRESLWLHISQNFLSGEAIDYPEFGVFEGYSLRKWSEINNNSMSRFFGFDTFTGLPEKWFGDMNKDAFTTGGKIPEISDTRITFIKGLFTDTLDTFLKEYNRNNRMVINIDADLYSSTLFVLASLNRILANGDIIIFDDFLDPVGEFKAFLDYSHAFAKNFETNWIC
;
A
#
# COMPACT_ATOMS: atom_id res chain seq x y z
N MET A 1 -8.19 -21.42 3.41
CA MET A 1 -7.45 -21.33 2.14
C MET A 1 -6.94 -22.69 1.69
N ASN A 2 -7.25 -23.12 0.47
CA ASN A 2 -6.60 -24.26 -0.19
C ASN A 2 -5.33 -23.76 -0.88
N TYR A 3 -4.18 -23.83 -0.20
CA TYR A 3 -2.91 -23.44 -0.80
C TYR A 3 -2.55 -24.38 -1.96
N ARG A 4 -2.25 -23.83 -3.13
CA ARG A 4 -1.66 -24.60 -4.24
C ARG A 4 -0.26 -25.05 -3.81
N LYS A 5 0.00 -26.36 -3.83
CA LYS A 5 1.31 -26.91 -3.51
C LYS A 5 2.13 -27.07 -4.79
N ALA A 6 3.33 -26.53 -4.80
CA ALA A 6 4.34 -26.77 -5.84
C ALA A 6 5.54 -27.50 -5.22
N GLN A 7 6.22 -28.34 -6.00
CA GLN A 7 7.49 -28.93 -5.58
C GLN A 7 8.62 -27.95 -5.88
N ILE A 8 9.51 -27.73 -4.90
CA ILE A 8 10.71 -26.90 -5.06
C ILE A 8 11.90 -27.85 -5.21
N ILE A 9 12.61 -27.76 -6.33
CA ILE A 9 13.79 -28.56 -6.63
C ILE A 9 14.94 -27.59 -6.93
N SER A 10 16.03 -27.66 -6.16
CA SER A 10 17.21 -26.81 -6.32
C SER A 10 18.48 -27.53 -5.85
N LEU A 11 19.63 -27.16 -6.41
CA LEU A 11 20.95 -27.57 -5.90
C LEU A 11 21.17 -26.94 -4.52
N HIS A 12 21.55 -27.76 -3.54
CA HIS A 12 21.63 -27.31 -2.15
C HIS A 12 22.86 -26.43 -1.92
N PHE A 13 22.68 -25.11 -2.00
CA PHE A 13 23.64 -24.11 -1.51
C PHE A 13 23.03 -23.41 -0.30
N CYS A 14 23.47 -23.79 0.90
CA CYS A 14 23.04 -23.12 2.12
C CYS A 14 23.86 -21.83 2.29
N ARG A 15 23.21 -20.68 2.10
CA ARG A 15 23.76 -19.38 2.49
C ARG A 15 23.01 -18.92 3.73
N HIS A 16 23.76 -18.51 4.77
CA HIS A 16 23.15 -17.96 5.97
C HIS A 16 22.47 -16.63 5.63
N TYR A 17 21.18 -16.52 5.95
CA TYR A 17 20.45 -15.27 5.84
C TYR A 17 20.50 -14.53 7.18
N SER A 18 20.75 -13.23 7.14
CA SER A 18 20.74 -12.35 8.31
C SER A 18 19.92 -11.12 7.99
N PHE A 19 18.83 -10.95 8.74
CA PHE A 19 17.94 -9.79 8.61
C PHE A 19 18.66 -8.48 8.91
N LEU A 20 19.57 -8.47 9.89
CA LEU A 20 20.39 -7.30 10.21
C LEU A 20 21.29 -6.90 9.04
N LEU A 21 21.96 -7.88 8.41
CA LEU A 21 22.79 -7.62 7.24
C LEU A 21 21.96 -7.16 6.05
N GLU A 22 20.76 -7.69 5.84
CA GLU A 22 19.86 -7.19 4.81
C GLU A 22 19.49 -5.72 5.03
N ARG A 23 19.07 -5.36 6.25
CA ARG A 23 18.72 -3.97 6.60
C ARG A 23 19.88 -3.01 6.34
N ILE A 24 21.09 -3.38 6.79
CA ILE A 24 22.32 -2.60 6.55
C ILE A 24 22.59 -2.44 5.05
N ASN A 25 22.46 -3.53 4.27
CA ASN A 25 22.73 -3.51 2.83
C ASN A 25 21.69 -2.72 2.02
N ARG A 26 20.45 -2.60 2.52
CA ARG A 26 19.37 -1.87 1.84
C ARG A 26 19.34 -0.38 2.16
N ASN A 27 19.84 0.06 3.32
CA ASN A 27 19.95 1.49 3.66
C ASN A 27 20.66 2.34 2.59
N PRO A 28 21.79 1.91 1.98
CA PRO A 28 22.40 2.63 0.87
C PRO A 28 21.49 2.79 -0.36
N LEU A 29 20.62 1.83 -0.65
CA LEU A 29 19.67 1.90 -1.76
C LEU A 29 18.59 2.95 -1.49
N ASN A 30 18.02 2.95 -0.27
CA ASN A 30 17.12 4.00 0.22
C ASN A 30 17.74 5.38 0.04
N ARG A 31 18.97 5.54 0.56
CA ARG A 31 19.68 6.80 0.46
C ARG A 31 19.89 7.19 -0.99
N LYS A 32 20.40 6.28 -1.83
CA LYS A 32 20.62 6.56 -3.25
C LYS A 32 19.35 7.05 -3.93
N PHE A 33 18.22 6.37 -3.71
CA PHE A 33 16.91 6.76 -4.23
C PHE A 33 16.50 8.17 -3.78
N LEU A 34 16.63 8.49 -2.50
CA LEU A 34 16.42 9.86 -1.99
C LEU A 34 17.34 10.87 -2.68
N LEU A 35 18.61 10.52 -2.92
CA LEU A 35 19.57 11.43 -3.54
C LEU A 35 19.30 11.68 -5.02
N GLU A 36 18.75 10.70 -5.72
CA GLU A 36 18.34 10.81 -7.13
C GLU A 36 17.03 11.60 -7.26
N ASN A 37 16.24 11.68 -6.18
CA ASN A 37 14.92 12.29 -6.12
C ASN A 37 14.86 13.48 -5.14
N ARG A 38 15.93 14.26 -4.99
CA ARG A 38 16.00 15.34 -3.96
C ARG A 38 15.13 16.57 -4.20
N ASN A 39 14.60 16.76 -5.41
CA ASN A 39 13.78 17.94 -5.76
C ASN A 39 12.31 17.75 -5.40
N ILE A 40 12.05 17.03 -4.32
CA ILE A 40 10.75 16.61 -3.87
C ILE A 40 10.26 17.53 -2.76
N ALA A 41 8.97 17.86 -2.74
CA ALA A 41 8.39 18.62 -1.63
C ALA A 41 8.35 17.75 -0.37
N PHE A 42 8.77 18.36 0.72
CA PHE A 42 8.64 17.83 2.07
C PHE A 42 7.34 18.34 2.67
N PHE A 43 6.58 17.46 3.33
CA PHE A 43 5.35 17.79 4.02
C PHE A 43 5.53 17.53 5.52
N SER A 44 5.04 18.44 6.36
CA SER A 44 5.12 18.31 7.82
C SER A 44 4.22 17.22 8.39
N ASP A 45 3.19 16.85 7.65
CA ASP A 45 2.13 15.93 8.08
C ASP A 45 1.40 15.34 6.85
N ARG A 46 0.67 14.25 7.08
CA ARG A 46 -0.03 13.48 6.04
C ARG A 46 -1.18 14.27 5.39
N GLU A 47 -1.90 15.09 6.15
CA GLU A 47 -3.02 15.88 5.62
C GLU A 47 -2.54 16.93 4.62
N SER A 48 -1.43 17.60 4.92
CA SER A 48 -0.77 18.53 4.00
C SER A 48 -0.37 17.86 2.68
N LEU A 49 0.15 16.62 2.74
CA LEU A 49 0.44 15.81 1.55
C LEU A 49 -0.84 15.50 0.77
N TRP A 50 -1.90 15.01 1.43
CA TRP A 50 -3.16 14.64 0.76
C TRP A 50 -3.82 15.84 0.08
N LEU A 51 -3.84 17.00 0.74
CA LEU A 51 -4.35 18.25 0.16
C LEU A 51 -3.53 18.67 -1.06
N HIS A 52 -2.21 18.57 -0.98
CA HIS A 52 -1.34 18.86 -2.12
C HIS A 52 -1.64 17.94 -3.31
N ILE A 53 -1.79 16.63 -3.07
CA ILE A 53 -2.14 15.65 -4.11
C ILE A 53 -3.47 16.03 -4.76
N SER A 54 -4.51 16.28 -3.95
CA SER A 54 -5.84 16.63 -4.43
C SER A 54 -5.83 17.88 -5.31
N GLN A 55 -5.18 18.95 -4.85
CA GLN A 55 -5.17 20.24 -5.53
C GLN A 55 -4.35 20.22 -6.83
N ASN A 56 -3.18 19.59 -6.82
CA ASN A 56 -2.21 19.70 -7.91
C ASN A 56 -2.33 18.57 -8.94
N PHE A 57 -2.92 17.44 -8.57
CA PHE A 57 -2.95 16.26 -9.45
C PHE A 57 -4.36 15.77 -9.79
N LEU A 58 -5.33 15.96 -8.91
CA LEU A 58 -6.68 15.40 -9.10
C LEU A 58 -7.68 16.45 -9.58
N SER A 59 -7.51 17.72 -9.18
CA SER A 59 -8.32 18.85 -9.65
C SER A 59 -9.85 18.64 -9.51
N GLY A 60 -10.28 17.86 -8.51
CA GLY A 60 -11.69 17.56 -8.24
C GLY A 60 -12.31 16.48 -9.13
N GLU A 61 -11.54 15.84 -10.01
CA GLU A 61 -11.99 14.68 -10.78
C GLU A 61 -12.39 13.52 -9.84
N ALA A 62 -13.29 12.68 -10.33
CA ALA A 62 -13.68 11.47 -9.62
C ALA A 62 -12.49 10.50 -9.53
N ILE A 63 -12.34 9.85 -8.38
CA ILE A 63 -11.26 8.89 -8.13
C ILE A 63 -11.79 7.56 -7.61
N ASP A 64 -11.01 6.51 -7.83
CA ASP A 64 -11.12 5.27 -7.08
C ASP A 64 -9.97 5.21 -6.08
N TYR A 65 -10.30 5.17 -4.79
CA TYR A 65 -9.33 5.20 -3.70
C TYR A 65 -9.32 3.86 -2.95
N PRO A 66 -8.52 2.87 -3.38
CA PRO A 66 -8.26 1.69 -2.57
C PRO A 66 -7.20 1.98 -1.51
N GLU A 67 -7.53 1.67 -0.27
CA GLU A 67 -6.65 1.75 0.89
C GLU A 67 -6.41 0.37 1.48
N PHE A 68 -5.15 0.03 1.69
CA PHE A 68 -4.71 -1.26 2.22
C PHE A 68 -4.10 -1.08 3.60
N GLY A 69 -4.87 -1.44 4.63
CA GLY A 69 -4.62 -1.03 6.02
C GLY A 69 -5.47 0.20 6.36
N VAL A 70 -6.55 -0.02 7.10
CA VAL A 70 -7.60 0.98 7.37
C VAL A 70 -7.66 1.30 8.85
N PHE A 71 -7.49 0.29 9.71
CA PHE A 71 -7.65 0.39 11.15
C PHE A 71 -8.97 1.07 11.56
N GLU A 72 -8.93 2.29 12.10
CA GLU A 72 -10.11 3.09 12.50
C GLU A 72 -10.72 3.93 11.36
N GLY A 73 -10.13 3.92 10.17
CA GLY A 73 -10.66 4.57 8.96
C GLY A 73 -10.43 6.08 8.90
N TYR A 74 -9.42 6.60 9.61
CA TYR A 74 -9.11 8.03 9.63
C TYR A 74 -8.77 8.59 8.25
N SER A 75 -7.78 8.00 7.59
CA SER A 75 -7.33 8.35 6.24
C SER A 75 -8.44 8.17 5.21
N LEU A 76 -9.15 7.05 5.23
CA LEU A 76 -10.30 6.80 4.36
C LEU A 76 -11.36 7.90 4.46
N ARG A 77 -11.72 8.30 5.69
CA ARG A 77 -12.68 9.39 5.95
C ARG A 77 -12.15 10.72 5.42
N LYS A 78 -10.90 11.05 5.72
CA LYS A 78 -10.26 12.30 5.27
C LYS A 78 -10.20 12.40 3.75
N TRP A 79 -9.87 11.32 3.05
CA TRP A 79 -9.87 11.29 1.60
C TRP A 79 -11.27 11.45 1.00
N SER A 80 -12.30 10.90 1.65
CA SER A 80 -13.68 11.09 1.20
C SER A 80 -14.17 12.53 1.41
N GLU A 81 -13.69 13.22 2.44
CA GLU A 81 -13.95 14.64 2.66
C GLU A 81 -13.17 15.53 1.68
N ILE A 82 -11.90 15.22 1.42
CA ILE A 82 -11.03 15.96 0.48
C ILE A 82 -11.54 15.86 -0.95
N ASN A 83 -11.98 14.67 -1.38
CA ASN A 83 -12.58 14.46 -2.70
C ASN A 83 -14.09 14.23 -2.55
N ASN A 84 -14.86 15.30 -2.60
CA ASN A 84 -16.32 15.29 -2.44
C ASN A 84 -17.10 14.97 -3.73
N ASN A 85 -16.42 14.51 -4.79
CA ASN A 85 -17.08 14.16 -6.04
C ASN A 85 -17.99 12.95 -5.83
N SER A 86 -19.26 13.05 -6.21
CA SER A 86 -20.26 12.00 -6.00
C SER A 86 -19.98 10.71 -6.76
N MET A 87 -19.15 10.77 -7.81
CA MET A 87 -18.73 9.62 -8.60
C MET A 87 -17.45 8.96 -8.09
N SER A 88 -16.81 9.53 -7.05
CA SER A 88 -15.66 8.90 -6.39
C SER A 88 -16.08 7.67 -5.60
N ARG A 89 -15.20 6.69 -5.52
CA ARG A 89 -15.41 5.43 -4.80
C ARG A 89 -14.22 5.16 -3.89
N PHE A 90 -14.48 4.74 -2.66
CA PHE A 90 -13.44 4.50 -1.65
C PHE A 90 -13.56 3.06 -1.17
N PHE A 91 -12.44 2.34 -1.15
CA PHE A 91 -12.39 0.91 -0.85
C PHE A 91 -11.39 0.68 0.27
N GLY A 92 -11.85 0.33 1.47
CA GLY A 92 -11.00 0.04 2.62
C GLY A 92 -10.77 -1.46 2.78
N PHE A 93 -9.55 -1.94 2.55
CA PHE A 93 -9.15 -3.34 2.75
C PHE A 93 -8.45 -3.49 4.10
N ASP A 94 -8.99 -4.33 4.98
CA ASP A 94 -8.38 -4.62 6.28
C ASP A 94 -8.93 -5.93 6.85
N THR A 95 -8.18 -6.59 7.72
CA THR A 95 -8.70 -7.70 8.52
C THR A 95 -9.60 -7.21 9.67
N PHE A 96 -9.34 -5.99 10.17
CA PHE A 96 -9.83 -5.39 11.41
C PHE A 96 -9.46 -6.19 12.68
N THR A 97 -8.66 -7.24 12.52
CA THR A 97 -8.25 -8.16 13.60
C THR A 97 -6.78 -7.99 13.97
N GLY A 98 -6.06 -7.04 13.36
CA GLY A 98 -4.63 -6.85 13.51
C GLY A 98 -3.82 -7.48 12.37
N LEU A 99 -2.53 -7.65 12.60
CA LEU A 99 -1.58 -8.07 11.57
C LEU A 99 -1.60 -9.59 11.31
N PRO A 100 -1.43 -10.03 10.05
CA PRO A 100 -1.41 -11.46 9.70
C PRO A 100 -0.18 -12.20 10.23
N GLU A 101 0.93 -11.50 10.36
CA GLU A 101 2.21 -11.99 10.85
C GLU A 101 2.81 -11.03 11.88
N LYS A 102 3.80 -11.51 12.63
CA LYS A 102 4.43 -10.71 13.68
C LYS A 102 5.25 -9.59 13.04
N TRP A 103 4.97 -8.34 13.40
CA TRP A 103 5.78 -7.19 12.99
C TRP A 103 7.10 -7.13 13.77
N PHE A 104 8.05 -6.33 13.31
CA PHE A 104 9.39 -6.28 13.90
C PHE A 104 9.36 -5.88 15.40
N GLY A 105 10.11 -6.57 16.25
CA GLY A 105 10.19 -6.32 17.69
C GLY A 105 9.22 -7.15 18.55
N ASP A 106 8.77 -6.59 19.67
CA ASP A 106 7.86 -7.22 20.65
C ASP A 106 6.37 -6.96 20.36
N MET A 107 6.04 -6.34 19.21
CA MET A 107 4.64 -6.14 18.82
C MET A 107 4.00 -7.47 18.42
N ASN A 108 2.96 -7.84 19.18
CA ASN A 108 2.16 -9.04 18.95
C ASN A 108 1.24 -8.85 17.73
N LYS A 109 0.76 -9.96 17.17
CA LYS A 109 -0.17 -9.96 16.02
C LYS A 109 -1.46 -9.15 16.25
N ASP A 110 -1.83 -8.97 17.51
CA ASP A 110 -3.02 -8.20 17.91
C ASP A 110 -2.78 -6.68 17.90
N ALA A 111 -1.57 -6.21 17.58
CA ALA A 111 -1.33 -4.80 17.31
C ALA A 111 -2.26 -4.34 16.18
N PHE A 112 -2.84 -3.14 16.33
CA PHE A 112 -3.79 -2.54 15.36
C PHE A 112 -5.11 -3.29 15.16
N THR A 113 -5.55 -4.08 16.14
CA THR A 113 -6.90 -4.67 16.12
C THR A 113 -7.96 -3.65 16.56
N THR A 114 -9.09 -3.61 15.85
CA THR A 114 -10.32 -2.95 16.31
C THR A 114 -11.29 -3.95 16.96
N GLY A 115 -10.80 -5.15 17.31
CA GLY A 115 -11.64 -6.28 17.74
C GLY A 115 -12.50 -6.84 16.61
N GLY A 116 -12.07 -6.69 15.35
CA GLY A 116 -12.79 -7.11 14.16
C GLY A 116 -13.94 -6.17 13.76
N LYS A 117 -14.04 -4.99 14.37
CA LYS A 117 -15.10 -4.01 14.09
C LYS A 117 -14.71 -3.13 12.91
N ILE A 118 -15.59 -3.09 11.92
CA ILE A 118 -15.46 -2.18 10.79
C ILE A 118 -15.83 -0.76 11.26
N PRO A 119 -15.07 0.29 10.89
CA PRO A 119 -15.40 1.66 11.22
C PRO A 119 -16.78 2.08 10.71
N GLU A 120 -17.50 2.85 11.51
CA GLU A 120 -18.76 3.47 11.08
C GLU A 120 -18.46 4.82 10.40
N ILE A 121 -18.60 4.84 9.08
CA ILE A 121 -18.51 6.05 8.26
C ILE A 121 -19.80 6.18 7.45
N SER A 122 -20.46 7.33 7.54
CA SER A 122 -21.78 7.56 6.92
C SER A 122 -21.74 7.83 5.42
N ASP A 123 -20.55 7.97 4.84
CA ASP A 123 -20.36 8.25 3.42
C ASP A 123 -20.65 7.00 2.59
N THR A 124 -21.70 7.08 1.77
CA THR A 124 -22.19 5.95 0.96
C THR A 124 -21.25 5.55 -0.18
N ARG A 125 -20.22 6.36 -0.46
CA ARG A 125 -19.18 6.06 -1.46
C ARG A 125 -18.11 5.12 -0.92
N ILE A 126 -18.10 4.88 0.39
CA ILE A 126 -17.13 4.02 1.07
C ILE A 126 -17.64 2.59 1.15
N THR A 127 -16.80 1.65 0.72
CA THR A 127 -17.03 0.21 0.86
C THR A 127 -15.86 -0.40 1.62
N PHE A 128 -16.15 -1.20 2.65
CA PHE A 128 -15.13 -1.94 3.39
C PHE A 128 -15.07 -3.39 2.91
N ILE A 129 -13.85 -3.88 2.68
CA ILE A 129 -13.54 -5.23 2.24
C ILE A 129 -12.78 -5.93 3.35
N LYS A 130 -13.51 -6.65 4.21
CA LYS A 130 -12.93 -7.32 5.37
C LYS A 130 -12.25 -8.64 5.00
N GLY A 131 -10.97 -8.76 5.33
CA GLY A 131 -10.18 -9.99 5.19
C GLY A 131 -8.73 -9.74 4.82
N LEU A 132 -7.95 -10.82 4.72
CA LEU A 132 -6.57 -10.73 4.22
C LEU A 132 -6.57 -10.28 2.76
N PHE A 133 -5.60 -9.45 2.36
CA PHE A 133 -5.47 -9.00 0.97
C PHE A 133 -5.41 -10.18 -0.01
N THR A 134 -4.73 -11.26 0.39
CA THR A 134 -4.59 -12.49 -0.40
C THR A 134 -5.89 -13.27 -0.58
N ASP A 135 -6.89 -13.06 0.28
CA ASP A 135 -8.23 -13.65 0.16
C ASP A 135 -9.20 -12.72 -0.58
N THR A 136 -9.04 -11.40 -0.44
CA THR A 136 -10.05 -10.42 -0.83
C THR A 136 -9.76 -9.70 -2.14
N LEU A 137 -8.49 -9.34 -2.40
CA LEU A 137 -8.13 -8.47 -3.52
C LEU A 137 -8.41 -9.12 -4.88
N ASP A 138 -8.09 -10.41 -5.04
CA ASP A 138 -8.38 -11.14 -6.27
C ASP A 138 -9.87 -11.21 -6.59
N THR A 139 -10.71 -11.33 -5.57
CA THR A 139 -12.18 -11.37 -5.73
C THR A 139 -12.68 -9.99 -6.11
N PHE A 140 -12.23 -8.94 -5.41
CA PHE A 140 -12.54 -7.56 -5.74
C PHE A 140 -12.15 -7.22 -7.18
N LEU A 141 -10.94 -7.57 -7.62
CA LEU A 141 -10.43 -7.23 -8.96
C LEU A 141 -11.19 -7.92 -10.10
N LYS A 142 -11.88 -9.04 -9.86
CA LYS A 142 -12.73 -9.69 -10.86
C LYS A 142 -14.02 -8.93 -11.14
N GLU A 143 -14.52 -8.22 -10.13
CA GLU A 143 -15.77 -7.46 -10.20
C GLU A 143 -15.51 -5.96 -10.42
N TYR A 144 -14.29 -5.51 -10.13
CA TYR A 144 -13.87 -4.13 -10.24
C TYR A 144 -13.82 -3.70 -11.71
N ASN A 145 -14.70 -2.76 -12.04
CA ASN A 145 -14.66 -2.03 -13.30
C ASN A 145 -14.03 -0.67 -13.05
N ARG A 146 -12.90 -0.43 -13.69
CA ARG A 146 -12.17 0.83 -13.60
C ARG A 146 -12.92 1.91 -14.39
N ASN A 147 -13.39 2.93 -13.67
CA ASN A 147 -14.07 4.09 -14.27
C ASN A 147 -13.33 5.40 -14.01
N ASN A 148 -12.53 5.45 -12.96
CA ASN A 148 -11.86 6.65 -12.49
C ASN A 148 -10.33 6.44 -12.43
N ARG A 149 -9.60 7.53 -12.21
CA ARG A 149 -8.18 7.47 -11.85
C ARG A 149 -8.00 6.84 -10.47
N MET A 150 -6.97 6.03 -10.28
CA MET A 150 -6.71 5.43 -8.98
C MET A 150 -5.77 6.29 -8.15
N VAL A 151 -6.11 6.41 -6.86
CA VAL A 151 -5.25 6.94 -5.80
C VAL A 151 -5.13 5.86 -4.76
N ILE A 152 -4.04 5.11 -4.81
CA ILE A 152 -3.84 3.90 -4.00
C ILE A 152 -3.08 4.28 -2.74
N ASN A 153 -3.64 4.02 -1.57
CA ASN A 153 -2.94 4.18 -0.30
C ASN A 153 -2.48 2.82 0.24
N ILE A 154 -1.17 2.66 0.38
CA ILE A 154 -0.53 1.47 0.93
C ILE A 154 -0.08 1.81 2.36
N ASP A 155 -0.76 1.22 3.33
CA ASP A 155 -0.47 1.30 4.76
C ASP A 155 -0.47 -0.13 5.35
N ALA A 156 0.33 -0.99 4.70
CA ALA A 156 0.22 -2.44 4.88
C ALA A 156 1.24 -3.00 5.88
N ASP A 157 2.13 -2.14 6.41
CA ASP A 157 3.27 -2.35 7.34
C ASP A 157 4.33 -3.39 6.92
N LEU A 158 3.93 -4.37 6.12
CA LEU A 158 4.66 -5.60 5.85
C LEU A 158 5.06 -5.66 4.38
N TYR A 159 6.34 -5.98 4.15
CA TYR A 159 6.88 -6.24 2.81
C TYR A 159 6.02 -7.19 1.98
N SER A 160 5.59 -8.30 2.60
CA SER A 160 4.82 -9.37 1.96
C SER A 160 3.47 -8.85 1.45
N SER A 161 2.77 -8.10 2.29
CA SER A 161 1.49 -7.46 1.99
C SER A 161 1.63 -6.41 0.89
N THR A 162 2.59 -5.47 1.03
CA THR A 162 2.83 -4.41 0.03
C THR A 162 3.19 -4.99 -1.34
N LEU A 163 4.09 -5.98 -1.39
CA LEU A 163 4.48 -6.63 -2.64
C LEU A 163 3.29 -7.33 -3.30
N PHE A 164 2.48 -8.04 -2.51
CA PHE A 164 1.29 -8.72 -3.01
C PHE A 164 0.29 -7.72 -3.62
N VAL A 165 0.01 -6.61 -2.94
CA VAL A 165 -0.88 -5.55 -3.42
C VAL A 165 -0.38 -4.97 -4.74
N LEU A 166 0.89 -4.54 -4.79
CA LEU A 166 1.49 -3.95 -6.00
C LEU A 166 1.45 -4.93 -7.19
N ALA A 167 1.84 -6.19 -6.96
CA ALA A 167 1.82 -7.22 -8.00
C ALA A 167 0.40 -7.52 -8.50
N SER A 168 -0.59 -7.54 -7.61
CA SER A 168 -2.00 -7.80 -7.94
C SER A 168 -2.61 -6.65 -8.76
N LEU A 169 -2.29 -5.40 -8.40
CA LEU A 169 -2.79 -4.20 -9.09
C LEU A 169 -2.08 -3.92 -10.42
N ASN A 170 -0.92 -4.54 -10.69
CA ASN A 170 -0.07 -4.26 -11.86
C ASN A 170 -0.83 -4.22 -13.19
N ARG A 171 -1.78 -5.15 -13.40
CA ARG A 171 -2.52 -5.27 -14.66
C ARG A 171 -3.56 -4.17 -14.89
N ILE A 172 -3.98 -3.49 -13.82
CA ILE A 172 -5.01 -2.45 -13.90
C ILE A 172 -4.45 -1.04 -13.67
N LEU A 173 -3.22 -0.91 -13.18
CA LEU A 173 -2.51 0.37 -13.07
C LEU A 173 -2.38 1.04 -14.44
N ALA A 174 -2.80 2.30 -14.51
CA ALA A 174 -2.75 3.13 -15.70
C ALA A 174 -1.88 4.37 -15.48
N ASN A 175 -1.52 5.03 -16.59
CA ASN A 175 -0.76 6.27 -16.53
C ASN A 175 -1.55 7.33 -15.75
N GLY A 176 -0.84 8.05 -14.89
CA GLY A 176 -1.42 9.04 -13.99
C GLY A 176 -1.84 8.47 -12.63
N ASP A 177 -1.99 7.17 -12.44
CA ASP A 177 -2.31 6.65 -11.09
C ASP A 177 -1.29 7.09 -10.05
N ILE A 178 -1.79 7.37 -8.85
CA ILE A 178 -0.98 7.84 -7.73
C ILE A 178 -0.91 6.70 -6.71
N ILE A 179 0.30 6.38 -6.26
CA ILE A 179 0.52 5.41 -5.19
C ILE A 179 1.15 6.16 -4.02
N ILE A 180 0.51 6.08 -2.87
CA ILE A 180 0.93 6.67 -1.60
C ILE A 180 1.36 5.51 -0.71
N PHE A 181 2.47 5.71 0.00
CA PHE A 181 3.06 4.74 0.92
C PHE A 181 3.16 5.38 2.31
N ASP A 182 2.70 4.68 3.34
CA ASP A 182 2.67 5.20 4.70
C ASP A 182 4.05 5.18 5.37
N ASP A 183 4.85 4.14 5.09
CA ASP A 183 6.21 3.96 5.58
C ASP A 183 7.18 3.61 4.44
N PHE A 184 7.19 4.47 3.41
CA PHE A 184 7.96 4.25 2.19
C PHE A 184 9.45 4.01 2.43
N LEU A 185 10.02 4.61 3.49
CA LEU A 185 11.45 4.58 3.74
C LEU A 185 11.92 3.40 4.60
N ASP A 186 11.04 2.49 5.04
CA ASP A 186 11.52 1.27 5.71
C ASP A 186 12.30 0.39 4.71
N PRO A 187 13.64 0.22 4.89
CA PRO A 187 14.50 -0.46 3.92
C PRO A 187 14.16 -1.93 3.67
N VAL A 188 13.38 -2.56 4.54
CA VAL A 188 13.03 -3.98 4.49
C VAL A 188 11.53 -4.23 4.34
N GLY A 189 10.71 -3.18 4.44
CA GLY A 189 9.26 -3.17 4.29
C GLY A 189 8.83 -2.65 2.92
N GLU A 190 8.13 -1.52 2.92
CA GLU A 190 7.48 -0.97 1.71
C GLU A 190 8.49 -0.59 0.63
N PHE A 191 9.62 0.02 0.99
CA PHE A 191 10.67 0.36 0.01
C PHE A 191 11.16 -0.88 -0.74
N LYS A 192 11.42 -1.94 0.02
CA LYS A 192 11.89 -3.21 -0.54
C LYS A 192 10.86 -3.80 -1.48
N ALA A 193 9.59 -3.78 -1.09
CA ALA A 193 8.49 -4.26 -1.92
C ALA A 193 8.36 -3.46 -3.21
N PHE A 194 8.41 -2.13 -3.12
CA PHE A 194 8.39 -1.23 -4.25
C PHE A 194 9.54 -1.49 -5.23
N LEU A 195 10.78 -1.64 -4.75
CA LEU A 195 11.93 -1.93 -5.62
C LEU A 195 11.81 -3.30 -6.30
N ASP A 196 11.49 -4.34 -5.52
CA ASP A 196 11.37 -5.70 -6.05
C ASP A 196 10.25 -5.76 -7.12
N TYR A 197 9.12 -5.09 -6.86
CA TYR A 197 8.01 -4.92 -7.81
C TYR A 197 8.45 -4.16 -9.08
N SER A 198 9.05 -2.97 -8.92
CA SER A 198 9.46 -2.13 -10.05
C SER A 198 10.41 -2.86 -10.99
N HIS A 199 11.38 -3.60 -10.43
CA HIS A 199 12.30 -4.44 -11.21
C HIS A 199 11.59 -5.62 -11.90
N ALA A 200 10.70 -6.32 -11.20
CA ALA A 200 10.02 -7.49 -11.74
C ALA A 200 9.08 -7.15 -12.91
N PHE A 201 8.44 -5.97 -12.87
CA PHE A 201 7.44 -5.57 -13.86
C PHE A 201 7.92 -4.48 -14.83
N ALA A 202 9.20 -4.12 -14.79
CA ALA A 202 9.82 -3.09 -15.65
C ALA A 202 9.01 -1.77 -15.68
N LYS A 203 8.48 -1.38 -14.52
CA LYS A 203 7.70 -0.15 -14.36
C LYS A 203 8.63 0.99 -13.98
N ASN A 204 8.55 2.08 -14.73
CA ASN A 204 9.17 3.34 -14.33
C ASN A 204 8.13 4.15 -13.55
N PHE A 205 8.47 4.56 -12.35
CA PHE A 205 7.66 5.46 -11.54
C PHE A 205 8.29 6.84 -11.57
N GLU A 206 7.48 7.85 -11.93
CA GLU A 206 7.85 9.22 -11.65
C GLU A 206 7.66 9.46 -10.16
N THR A 207 8.77 9.51 -9.45
CA THR A 207 8.78 9.73 -8.00
C THR A 207 8.63 11.21 -7.77
N ASN A 208 7.39 11.64 -7.60
CA ASN A 208 7.10 13.03 -7.32
C ASN A 208 7.29 13.35 -5.84
N TRP A 209 7.16 12.38 -4.91
CA TRP A 209 7.17 12.64 -3.47
C TRP A 209 7.78 11.52 -2.61
N ILE A 210 8.49 11.89 -1.55
CA ILE A 210 9.02 11.02 -0.50
C ILE A 210 8.90 11.82 0.79
N CYS A 211 8.11 11.31 1.73
CA CYS A 211 7.91 11.88 3.06
C CYS A 211 9.15 11.65 3.94
#